data_AF-A0A4Q3SWB6-F1
#
_entry.id   AF-A0A4Q3SWB6-F1
#
_cell.length_a   1.000
_cell.length_b   1.000
_cell.length_c   1.000
_cell.angle_alpha   90.00
_cell.angle_beta   90.00
_cell.angle_gamma   90.00
#
_symmetry.space_group_name_H-M   'P 1'
#
loop_
_entity.id
_entity.type
_entity.pdbx_description
1 polymer ?
#
loop_
_entity_poly.entity_id
_entity_poly.type
_entity_poly.pdbx_seq_one_letter_code
_entity_poly.pdbx_strand_id
1 'polypeptide(L)'
;FNEDGKQFEAKYNSKGQWLNTENELSQDDLPSNVKDGFEKSKYTDWTVEKVHKIILPNDETQYRLLVGKGDLQKKNLLYNSDGKLLKDKITI
;
A
#
# COMPACT_ATOMS: atom_id res chain seq x y z
N PHE A 1 14.02 -8.08 -4.02
CA PHE A 1 14.79 -9.12 -3.32
C PHE A 1 13.85 -9.86 -2.39
N ASN A 2 14.17 -11.11 -2.05
CA ASN A 2 13.36 -11.90 -1.11
C ASN A 2 14.09 -11.95 0.22
N GLU A 3 13.38 -11.63 1.29
CA GLU A 3 13.88 -11.67 2.67
C GLU A 3 12.78 -12.30 3.53
N ASP A 4 13.12 -13.37 4.27
CA ASP A 4 12.15 -14.14 5.08
C ASP A 4 10.89 -14.60 4.32
N GLY A 5 11.04 -14.94 3.03
CA GLY A 5 9.92 -15.34 2.17
C GLY A 5 8.97 -14.21 1.76
N LYS A 6 9.30 -12.96 2.12
CA LYS A 6 8.58 -11.76 1.68
C LYS A 6 9.32 -11.12 0.51
N GLN A 7 8.55 -10.70 -0.49
CA GLN A 7 9.07 -9.97 -1.64
C GLN A 7 9.21 -8.50 -1.27
N PHE A 8 10.44 -7.99 -1.36
CA PHE A 8 10.80 -6.59 -1.21
C PHE A 8 11.21 -6.00 -2.56
N GLU A 9 10.83 -4.75 -2.81
CA GLU A 9 11.23 -3.97 -3.98
C GLU A 9 11.81 -2.64 -3.50
N ALA A 10 13.13 -2.49 -3.63
CA ALA A 10 13.80 -1.21 -3.37
C ALA A 10 13.88 -0.40 -4.67
N LYS A 11 13.38 0.84 -4.63
CA LYS A 11 13.38 1.78 -5.74
C LYS A 11 14.48 2.80 -5.53
N TYR A 12 15.23 3.05 -6.60
CA TYR A 12 16.29 4.04 -6.64
C TYR A 12 16.05 5.01 -7.80
N ASN A 13 16.49 6.25 -7.65
CA ASN A 13 16.46 7.21 -8.74
C ASN A 13 17.65 6.98 -9.71
N SER A 14 17.68 7.71 -10.83
CA SER A 14 18.74 7.62 -11.84
C SER A 14 20.15 8.00 -11.31
N LYS A 15 20.24 8.59 -10.12
CA LYS A 15 21.49 8.93 -9.43
C LYS A 15 21.92 7.88 -8.40
N GLY A 16 21.18 6.77 -8.29
CA GLY A 16 21.44 5.71 -7.29
C GLY A 16 20.99 6.06 -5.87
N GLN A 17 20.23 7.14 -5.67
CA GLN A 17 19.68 7.47 -4.36
C GLN A 17 18.43 6.64 -4.11
N TRP A 18 18.34 6.06 -2.91
CA TRP A 18 17.17 5.30 -2.49
C TRP A 18 15.93 6.20 -2.39
N LEU A 19 14.83 5.76 -3.00
CA LEU A 19 13.55 6.47 -3.04
C LEU A 19 12.52 5.87 -2.09
N ASN A 20 12.42 4.56 -2.04
CA ASN A 20 11.60 3.80 -1.10
C ASN A 20 11.92 2.31 -1.20
N THR A 21 11.51 1.57 -0.18
CA THR A 21 11.43 0.12 -0.23
C THR A 21 9.98 -0.26 0.02
N GLU A 22 9.38 -1.05 -0.87
CA GLU A 22 8.04 -1.60 -0.66
C GLU A 22 8.06 -3.11 -0.51
N ASN A 23 7.18 -3.65 0.32
CA ASN A 23 7.04 -5.09 0.55
C ASN A 23 5.57 -5.48 0.67
N GLU A 24 5.22 -6.68 0.21
CA GLU A 24 3.88 -7.23 0.42
C GLU A 24 3.71 -7.57 1.91
N LEU A 25 2.55 -7.23 2.47
CA LEU A 25 2.14 -7.54 3.83
C LEU A 25 0.81 -8.30 3.80
N SER A 26 0.60 -9.13 4.83
CA SER A 26 -0.71 -9.69 5.10
C SER A 26 -1.68 -8.58 5.55
N GLN A 27 -2.97 -8.75 5.27
CA GLN A 27 -4.01 -7.83 5.77
C GLN A 27 -4.06 -7.77 7.30
N ASP A 28 -3.72 -8.88 7.95
CA ASP A 28 -3.63 -8.97 9.41
C ASP A 28 -2.56 -8.02 9.97
N ASP A 29 -1.45 -7.84 9.24
CA ASP A 29 -0.34 -6.94 9.60
C ASP A 29 -0.63 -5.46 9.32
N LEU A 30 -1.76 -5.14 8.68
CA LEU A 30 -2.12 -3.76 8.38
C LEU A 30 -2.53 -3.02 9.67
N PRO A 31 -2.01 -1.79 9.92
CA PRO A 31 -2.37 -1.01 11.10
C PRO A 31 -3.88 -0.75 11.19
N SER A 32 -4.42 -0.77 12.40
CA SER A 32 -5.84 -0.48 12.68
C SER A 32 -6.28 0.84 12.07
N ASN A 33 -5.45 1.89 12.21
CA ASN A 33 -5.76 3.21 11.65
C ASN A 33 -6.03 3.16 10.14
N VAL A 34 -5.26 2.37 9.40
CA VAL A 34 -5.44 2.22 7.94
C VAL A 34 -6.68 1.39 7.61
N LYS A 35 -6.99 0.36 8.41
CA LYS A 35 -8.24 -0.40 8.32
C LYS A 35 -9.45 0.53 8.51
N ASP A 36 -9.44 1.32 9.59
CA ASP A 36 -10.47 2.33 9.87
C ASP A 36 -10.59 3.35 8.73
N GLY A 37 -9.45 3.80 8.19
CA GLY A 37 -9.40 4.72 7.06
C GLY A 37 -9.99 4.14 5.77
N PHE A 38 -9.83 2.83 5.56
CA PHE A 38 -10.43 2.10 4.45
C PHE A 38 -11.94 1.94 4.61
N GLU A 39 -12.41 1.54 5.80
CA GLU A 39 -13.84 1.37 6.10
C GLU A 39 -14.63 2.69 6.02
N LYS A 40 -13.98 3.82 6.33
CA LYS A 40 -14.59 5.16 6.18
C LYS A 40 -14.51 5.70 4.74
N SER A 41 -13.85 4.99 3.84
CA SER A 41 -13.71 5.43 2.45
C SER A 41 -14.88 4.99 1.58
N LYS A 42 -15.03 5.63 0.42
CA LYS A 42 -16.01 5.20 -0.62
C LYS A 42 -15.74 3.81 -1.22
N TYR A 43 -14.67 3.14 -0.77
CA TYR A 43 -14.25 1.82 -1.24
C TYR A 43 -14.56 0.71 -0.25
N THR A 44 -15.29 0.99 0.84
CA THR A 44 -15.60 -0.01 1.87
C THR A 44 -16.32 -1.27 1.32
N ASP A 45 -17.03 -1.15 0.21
CA ASP A 45 -17.70 -2.28 -0.46
C ASP A 45 -16.76 -3.10 -1.37
N TRP A 46 -15.48 -2.72 -1.46
CA TRP A 46 -14.48 -3.36 -2.31
C TRP A 46 -13.65 -4.35 -1.48
N THR A 47 -13.25 -5.45 -2.09
CA THR A 47 -12.40 -6.45 -1.45
C THR A 47 -10.95 -6.01 -1.54
N VAL A 48 -10.25 -5.91 -0.41
CA VAL A 48 -8.80 -5.74 -0.43
C VAL A 48 -8.19 -7.05 -0.96
N GLU A 49 -7.45 -6.98 -2.06
CA GLU A 49 -6.76 -8.13 -2.66
C GLU A 49 -5.33 -8.26 -2.16
N LYS A 50 -4.61 -7.13 -2.06
CA LYS A 50 -3.20 -7.09 -1.63
C LYS A 50 -2.90 -5.84 -0.82
N VAL A 51 -1.94 -5.97 0.08
CA VAL A 51 -1.43 -4.86 0.90
C VAL A 51 0.08 -4.78 0.70
N HIS A 52 0.56 -3.56 0.44
CA HIS A 52 1.98 -3.28 0.40
C HIS A 52 2.33 -2.20 1.42
N LYS A 53 3.38 -2.42 2.20
CA LYS A 53 4.01 -1.39 3.02
C LYS A 53 5.10 -0.71 2.21
N ILE A 54 5.14 0.60 2.25
CA ILE A 54 6.10 1.45 1.53
C ILE A 54 6.83 2.25 2.58
N ILE A 55 8.13 2.01 2.72
CA ILE A 55 9.03 2.74 3.61
C ILE A 55 9.69 3.83 2.77
N LEU A 56 9.47 5.08 3.15
CA LEU A 56 10.04 6.26 2.50
C LEU A 56 11.22 6.81 3.31
N PRO A 57 12.03 7.70 2.71
CA PRO A 57 12.99 8.52 3.44
C PRO A 57 12.33 9.30 4.59
N ASN A 58 13.11 9.63 5.63
CA ASN A 58 12.67 10.35 6.83
C ASN A 58 11.71 9.57 7.76
N ASP A 59 11.86 8.24 7.81
CA ASP A 59 11.05 7.36 8.66
C ASP A 59 9.54 7.40 8.37
N GLU A 60 9.15 7.92 7.19
CA GLU A 60 7.77 7.92 6.75
C GLU A 60 7.36 6.54 6.24
N THR A 61 6.18 6.07 6.64
CA THR A 61 5.59 4.82 6.17
C THR A 61 4.24 5.07 5.54
N GLN A 62 4.03 4.49 4.36
CA GLN A 62 2.76 4.48 3.66
C GLN A 62 2.29 3.04 3.40
N TYR A 63 0.99 2.89 3.19
CA TYR A 63 0.36 1.59 2.93
C TYR A 63 -0.44 1.68 1.64
N ARG A 64 -0.14 0.80 0.68
CA ARG A 64 -0.90 0.68 -0.57
C ARG A 64 -1.81 -0.54 -0.48
N LEU A 65 -3.11 -0.29 -0.58
CA LEU A 65 -4.14 -1.31 -0.66
C LEU A 65 -4.57 -1.45 -2.11
N LEU A 66 -4.35 -2.62 -2.70
CA LEU A 66 -4.98 -3.00 -3.95
C LEU A 66 -6.37 -3.51 -3.63
N VAL A 67 -7.40 -2.82 -4.09
CA VAL A 67 -8.80 -3.18 -3.87
C VAL A 67 -9.46 -3.55 -5.18
N GLY A 68 -10.32 -4.56 -5.14
CA GLY A 68 -11.05 -5.08 -6.29
C GLY A 68 -12.55 -5.06 -6.08
N LYS A 69 -13.31 -4.78 -7.14
CA LYS A 69 -14.76 -5.02 -7.21
C LYS A 69 -15.06 -5.90 -8.42
N GLY A 70 -15.17 -7.21 -8.17
CA GLY A 70 -15.15 -8.21 -9.23
C GLY A 70 -13.78 -8.29 -9.94
N ASP A 71 -13.72 -8.97 -11.07
CA ASP A 71 -12.45 -9.27 -11.75
C ASP A 71 -11.84 -8.10 -12.53
N LEU A 72 -12.68 -7.13 -12.95
CA LEU A 72 -12.28 -6.07 -13.88
C LEU A 72 -11.92 -4.75 -13.21
N GLN A 73 -12.48 -4.47 -12.03
CA GLN A 73 -12.27 -3.18 -11.37
C GLN A 73 -11.23 -3.35 -10.27
N LYS A 74 -10.00 -2.90 -10.52
CA LYS A 74 -8.92 -2.86 -9.53
C LYS A 74 -8.44 -1.44 -9.31
N LYS A 75 -8.14 -1.09 -8.06
CA LYS A 75 -7.69 0.24 -7.70
C LYS A 75 -6.62 0.21 -6.62
N ASN A 76 -5.62 1.07 -6.74
CA ASN A 76 -4.58 1.24 -5.74
C ASN A 76 -4.90 2.46 -4.86
N LEU A 77 -5.16 2.20 -3.58
CA LEU A 77 -5.39 3.21 -2.56
C LEU A 77 -4.13 3.36 -1.71
N LEU A 78 -3.62 4.57 -1.59
CA LEU A 78 -2.43 4.88 -0.81
C LEU A 78 -2.84 5.62 0.45
N TYR A 79 -2.50 5.07 1.60
CA TYR A 79 -2.74 5.62 2.92
C TYR A 79 -1.43 5.98 3.61
N ASN A 80 -1.45 6.96 4.51
CA ASN A 80 -0.37 7.18 5.47
C ASN A 80 -0.55 6.28 6.72
N SER A 81 0.41 6.32 7.64
CA SER A 81 0.37 5.60 8.92
C SER A 81 -0.82 5.95 9.83
N ASP A 82 -1.40 7.15 9.67
CA ASP A 82 -2.58 7.61 10.42
C ASP A 82 -3.91 7.13 9.80
N GLY A 83 -3.87 6.40 8.68
CA GLY A 83 -5.08 5.96 7.99
C GLY A 83 -5.75 7.02 7.10
N LYS A 84 -5.07 8.12 6.82
CA LYS A 84 -5.54 9.12 5.86
C LYS A 84 -5.25 8.67 4.44
N LEU A 85 -6.29 8.64 3.60
CA LEU A 85 -6.15 8.40 2.16
C LEU A 85 -5.39 9.55 1.49
N LEU A 86 -4.21 9.26 0.94
CA LEU A 86 -3.36 10.20 0.23
C LEU A 86 -3.67 10.21 -1.28
N LYS A 87 -3.87 9.04 -1.89
CA LYS A 87 -4.14 8.89 -3.34
C LYS A 87 -5.02 7.68 -3.61
N ASP A 88 -5.97 7.82 -4.53
CA ASP A 88 -6.74 6.72 -5.12
C ASP A 88 -6.51 6.67 -6.64
N LYS A 89 -5.30 6.28 -7.08
CA LYS A 89 -5.00 6.19 -8.52
C LYS A 89 -5.64 4.94 -9.13
N ILE A 90 -6.28 5.12 -10.29
CA ILE A 90 -6.69 4.00 -11.15
C ILE A 90 -5.41 3.38 -11.71
N THR A 91 -5.30 2.06 -11.62
CA THR A 91 -4.24 1.32 -12.32
C THR A 91 -4.82 0.93 -13.66
N ILE A 92 -4.45 1.69 -14.70
CA ILE A 92 -4.74 1.41 -16.12
C ILE A 92 -3.64 0.52 -16.67
#